data_AF-A0A350HEU9-F1
#
_entry.id   AF-A0A350HEU9-F1
#
_cell.length_a   1.000
_cell.length_b   1.000
_cell.length_c   1.000
_cell.angle_alpha   90.00
_cell.angle_beta   90.00
_cell.angle_gamma   90.00
#
_symmetry.space_group_name_H-M   'P 1'
#
loop_
_entity.id
_entity.type
_entity.pdbx_description
1 polymer ?
#
loop_
_entity_poly.entity_id
_entity_poly.type
_entity_poly.pdbx_seq_one_letter_code
_entity_poly.pdbx_strand_id
1 'polypeptide(L)'
;MPIRFTSPTYPAALIKMLNEHVIGLDKKGRDPGPYQITVKGAHAQARGAGMPPLTSAQTKDLLKSLETDTVVEILDIASTEIASTVVKQLPNNAILDIGKGLQNQPHSAMKQDQPHCTLLGGLPRESRVLLRKDLSDKLKDQNVSISAITSRFHGKLIGVVIDPDNVKPMNPDKIASINLSSDCFVYLNDALPDKIIIALGKNQSIRNFDVTQLSVSNCKNLQLSLDCFVYLKDAMSDEVITALGMNQSIRNFDVTQLSVSNCEKLQEIIEGRDHIVELR
;
A
#
# COMPACT_ATOMS: atom_id res chain seq x y z
N MET A 1 0.26 18.69 -13.41
CA MET A 1 1.06 17.52 -13.03
C MET A 1 0.13 16.38 -12.65
N PRO A 2 -0.04 15.33 -13.45
CA PRO A 2 -1.06 14.31 -13.20
C PRO A 2 -0.64 13.23 -12.20
N ILE A 3 0.67 12.94 -12.10
CA ILE A 3 1.19 11.84 -11.29
C ILE A 3 2.42 12.32 -10.52
N ARG A 4 2.57 11.85 -9.30
CA ARG A 4 3.78 12.01 -8.49
C ARG A 4 4.27 10.65 -8.03
N PHE A 5 5.58 10.46 -8.13
CA PHE A 5 6.30 9.30 -7.64
C PHE A 5 7.17 9.72 -6.46
N THR A 6 7.18 8.93 -5.39
CA THR A 6 8.10 9.08 -4.27
C THR A 6 8.86 7.77 -4.09
N SER A 7 10.13 7.76 -4.48
CA SER A 7 11.01 6.58 -4.37
C SER A 7 11.87 6.68 -3.11
N PRO A 8 12.10 5.57 -2.37
CA PRO A 8 13.04 5.54 -1.25
C PRO A 8 14.49 5.78 -1.69
N THR A 9 14.82 5.39 -2.93
CA THR A 9 16.17 5.49 -3.53
C THR A 9 16.15 6.36 -4.79
N TYR A 10 17.33 6.64 -5.36
CA TYR A 10 17.43 7.43 -6.58
C TYR A 10 16.82 6.68 -7.77
N PRO A 11 15.70 7.15 -8.37
CA PRO A 11 14.91 6.36 -9.31
C PRO A 11 15.45 6.48 -10.74
N ALA A 12 16.62 5.87 -11.00
CA ALA A 12 17.35 6.04 -12.25
C ALA A 12 16.57 5.55 -13.48
N ALA A 13 15.90 4.41 -13.36
CA ALA A 13 15.09 3.83 -14.44
C ALA A 13 13.90 4.72 -14.81
N LEU A 14 13.19 5.25 -13.81
CA LEU A 14 12.08 6.19 -14.01
C LEU A 14 12.54 7.48 -14.69
N ILE A 15 13.66 8.06 -14.24
CA ILE A 15 14.20 9.29 -14.84
C ILE A 15 14.62 9.04 -16.30
N LYS A 16 15.24 7.89 -16.58
CA LYS A 16 15.58 7.49 -17.95
C LYS A 16 14.32 7.40 -18.83
N MET A 17 13.28 6.70 -18.37
CA MET A 17 12.01 6.57 -19.12
C MET A 17 11.32 7.92 -19.36
N LEU A 18 11.32 8.82 -18.36
CA LEU A 18 10.78 10.16 -18.51
C LEU A 18 11.51 10.95 -19.60
N ASN A 19 12.85 10.85 -19.66
CA ASN A 19 13.66 11.51 -20.68
C ASN A 19 13.43 10.90 -22.08
N GLU A 20 13.35 9.57 -22.19
CA GLU A 20 13.09 8.87 -23.46
C GLU A 20 11.75 9.25 -24.08
N HIS A 21 10.72 9.46 -23.25
CA HIS A 21 9.41 9.93 -23.69
C HIS A 21 9.29 11.46 -23.80
N VAL A 22 10.38 12.21 -23.54
CA VAL A 22 10.42 13.68 -23.55
C VAL A 22 9.34 14.28 -22.61
N ILE A 23 9.17 13.67 -21.43
CA ILE A 23 8.21 14.08 -20.42
C ILE A 23 8.90 15.00 -19.41
N GLY A 24 8.41 16.23 -19.29
CA GLY A 24 8.89 17.15 -18.28
C GLY A 24 8.66 16.63 -16.86
N LEU A 25 9.61 16.88 -15.96
CA LEU A 25 9.51 16.50 -14.55
C LEU A 25 9.94 17.65 -13.64
N ASP A 26 9.47 17.62 -12.40
CA ASP A 26 10.07 18.31 -11.26
C ASP A 26 10.58 17.29 -10.26
N LYS A 27 11.84 17.47 -9.84
CA LYS A 27 12.52 16.62 -8.86
C LYS A 27 12.70 17.38 -7.54
N LYS A 28 12.32 16.75 -6.44
CA LYS A 28 12.60 17.17 -5.06
C LYS A 28 13.22 16.01 -4.28
N GLY A 29 13.91 16.33 -3.19
CA GLY A 29 14.62 15.35 -2.36
C GLY A 29 16.14 15.40 -2.56
N ARG A 30 16.86 14.81 -1.61
CA ARG A 30 18.33 14.75 -1.56
C ARG A 30 18.77 13.44 -0.92
N ASP A 31 20.00 13.05 -1.18
CA ASP A 31 20.66 11.95 -0.49
C ASP A 31 21.25 12.43 0.86
N PRO A 32 20.96 11.80 2.02
CA PRO A 32 20.01 10.71 2.23
C PRO A 32 18.56 11.22 2.36
N GLY A 33 17.62 10.55 1.70
CA GLY A 33 16.20 10.88 1.74
C GLY A 33 15.43 10.45 0.48
N PRO A 34 14.10 10.38 0.55
CA PRO A 34 13.27 9.95 -0.57
C PRO A 34 13.33 10.96 -1.72
N TYR A 35 13.30 10.44 -2.94
CA TYR A 35 13.25 11.21 -4.17
C TYR A 35 11.81 11.35 -4.64
N GLN A 36 11.34 12.59 -4.75
CA GLN A 36 10.02 12.89 -5.26
C GLN A 36 10.12 13.40 -6.69
N ILE A 37 9.50 12.70 -7.63
CA ILE A 37 9.41 13.04 -9.04
C ILE A 37 7.96 13.36 -9.36
N THR A 38 7.68 14.60 -9.73
CA THR A 38 6.34 15.01 -10.17
C THR A 38 6.33 15.19 -11.68
N VAL A 39 5.44 14.46 -12.37
CA VAL A 39 5.32 14.52 -13.84
C VAL A 39 4.65 15.83 -14.23
N LYS A 40 5.30 16.64 -15.07
CA LYS A 40 4.68 17.83 -15.64
C LYS A 40 3.59 17.40 -16.62
N GLY A 41 2.40 17.94 -16.42
CA GLY A 41 1.33 17.85 -17.43
C GLY A 41 1.28 19.14 -18.22
N ALA A 42 0.72 19.09 -19.42
CA ALA A 42 0.53 20.24 -20.33
C ALA A 42 -0.11 21.48 -19.68
N HIS A 43 -0.81 21.32 -18.54
CA HIS A 43 -1.49 22.41 -17.85
C HIS A 43 -0.64 23.24 -16.87
N ALA A 44 0.63 22.88 -16.61
CA ALA A 44 1.41 23.47 -15.51
C ALA A 44 2.49 24.49 -15.93
N GLN A 45 2.63 24.82 -17.21
CA GLN A 45 3.50 25.91 -17.65
C GLN A 45 2.70 26.91 -18.48
N ALA A 46 3.05 28.18 -18.33
CA ALA A 46 2.46 29.32 -19.01
C ALA A 46 2.15 29.01 -20.48
N ARG A 47 0.98 29.49 -20.94
CA ARG A 47 0.51 29.48 -22.33
C ARG A 47 1.70 29.63 -23.29
N GLY A 48 2.15 28.53 -23.93
CA GLY A 48 3.23 28.59 -24.93
C GLY A 48 4.16 27.37 -25.02
N ALA A 49 4.28 26.51 -24.01
CA ALA A 49 5.14 25.32 -24.08
C ALA A 49 4.35 24.07 -24.51
N GLY A 50 4.28 23.80 -25.82
CA GLY A 50 3.51 22.73 -26.45
C GLY A 50 3.99 21.29 -26.14
N MET A 51 4.05 20.90 -24.87
CA MET A 51 4.23 19.48 -24.52
C MET A 51 2.89 18.73 -24.59
N PRO A 52 2.85 17.56 -25.24
CA PRO A 52 1.64 16.76 -25.34
C PRO A 52 1.18 16.27 -23.95
N PRO A 53 -0.13 16.01 -23.76
CA PRO A 53 -0.62 15.38 -22.55
C PRO A 53 0.02 14.00 -22.36
N LEU A 54 0.21 13.60 -21.09
CA LEU A 54 0.65 12.25 -20.76
C LEU A 54 -0.38 11.25 -21.30
N THR A 55 0.08 10.25 -22.04
CA THR A 55 -0.78 9.19 -22.60
C THR A 55 -0.80 7.95 -21.70
N SER A 56 -1.82 7.10 -21.87
CA SER A 56 -1.89 5.82 -21.18
C SER A 56 -0.73 4.88 -21.52
N ALA A 57 -0.24 4.93 -22.77
CA ALA A 57 0.93 4.13 -23.19
C ALA A 57 2.19 4.55 -22.42
N GLN A 58 2.50 5.85 -22.40
CA GLN A 58 3.61 6.39 -21.62
C GLN A 58 3.45 6.08 -20.13
N THR A 59 2.25 6.23 -19.58
CA THR A 59 1.97 5.92 -18.17
C THR A 59 2.32 4.46 -17.83
N LYS A 60 1.94 3.50 -18.69
CA LYS A 60 2.31 2.09 -18.50
C LYS A 60 3.82 1.88 -18.46
N ASP A 61 4.55 2.53 -19.36
CA ASP A 61 6.00 2.37 -19.43
C ASP A 61 6.71 3.00 -18.23
N LEU A 62 6.20 4.14 -17.72
CA LEU A 62 6.66 4.72 -16.45
C LEU A 62 6.44 3.76 -15.27
N LEU A 63 5.26 3.11 -15.18
CA LEU A 63 4.95 2.16 -14.11
C LEU A 63 5.86 0.92 -14.13
N LYS A 64 6.30 0.47 -15.31
CA LYS A 64 7.25 -0.65 -15.43
C LYS A 64 8.67 -0.31 -14.94
N SER A 65 9.00 0.98 -14.84
CA SER A 65 10.31 1.45 -14.42
C SER A 65 10.44 1.75 -12.93
N LEU A 66 9.39 1.44 -12.15
CA LEU A 66 9.36 1.74 -10.72
C LEU A 66 10.26 0.80 -9.93
N GLU A 67 11.01 1.40 -9.01
CA GLU A 67 11.75 0.68 -7.99
C GLU A 67 10.78 0.16 -6.92
N THR A 68 11.19 -0.89 -6.21
CA THR A 68 10.40 -1.44 -5.11
C THR A 68 10.11 -0.36 -4.05
N ASP A 69 8.89 -0.41 -3.52
CA ASP A 69 8.35 0.54 -2.54
C ASP A 69 8.21 1.99 -3.06
N THR A 70 8.28 2.21 -4.37
CA THR A 70 7.92 3.52 -4.95
C THR A 70 6.44 3.79 -4.71
N VAL A 71 6.14 4.92 -4.05
CA VAL A 71 4.78 5.40 -3.83
C VAL A 71 4.32 6.19 -5.05
N VAL A 72 3.16 5.85 -5.60
CA VAL A 72 2.53 6.49 -6.75
C VAL A 72 1.29 7.25 -6.30
N GLU A 73 1.31 8.58 -6.38
CA GLU A 73 0.17 9.45 -6.08
C GLU A 73 -0.49 9.94 -7.37
N ILE A 74 -1.79 9.67 -7.51
CA ILE A 74 -2.63 10.23 -8.58
C ILE A 74 -3.18 11.57 -8.09
N LEU A 75 -2.82 12.65 -8.78
CA LEU A 75 -3.26 14.00 -8.42
C LEU A 75 -4.68 14.26 -8.96
N ASP A 76 -5.41 15.16 -8.33
CA ASP A 76 -6.80 15.52 -8.65
C ASP A 76 -7.00 16.05 -10.07
N ILE A 77 -5.95 16.61 -10.66
CA ILE A 77 -5.90 17.10 -12.05
C ILE A 77 -5.56 16.02 -13.08
N ALA A 78 -5.34 14.76 -12.68
CA ALA A 78 -5.18 13.66 -13.62
C ALA A 78 -6.49 13.42 -14.38
N SER A 79 -6.41 12.89 -15.60
CA SER A 79 -7.61 12.39 -16.29
C SER A 79 -8.04 11.04 -15.72
N THR A 80 -9.32 10.70 -15.85
CA THR A 80 -9.84 9.36 -15.52
C THR A 80 -9.09 8.25 -16.25
N GLU A 81 -8.68 8.49 -17.50
CA GLU A 81 -7.92 7.53 -18.31
C GLU A 81 -6.54 7.22 -17.70
N ILE A 82 -5.80 8.27 -17.32
CA ILE A 82 -4.48 8.13 -16.70
C ILE A 82 -4.62 7.51 -15.31
N ALA A 83 -5.61 7.95 -14.53
CA ALA A 83 -5.88 7.38 -13.22
C ALA A 83 -6.23 5.89 -13.32
N SER A 84 -7.11 5.51 -14.25
CA SER A 84 -7.46 4.11 -14.48
C SER A 84 -6.24 3.29 -14.93
N THR A 85 -5.33 3.88 -15.71
CA THR A 85 -4.12 3.19 -16.15
C THR A 85 -3.20 2.93 -14.97
N VAL A 86 -2.95 3.92 -14.12
CA VAL A 86 -2.15 3.75 -12.90
C VAL A 86 -2.75 2.66 -12.00
N VAL A 87 -4.05 2.71 -11.73
CA VAL A 87 -4.68 1.74 -10.83
C VAL A 87 -4.65 0.32 -11.38
N LYS A 88 -4.93 0.11 -12.68
CA LYS A 88 -4.98 -1.23 -13.29
C LYS A 88 -3.63 -1.83 -13.62
N GLN A 89 -2.57 -1.03 -13.65
CA GLN A 89 -1.23 -1.44 -14.08
C GLN A 89 -0.19 -1.16 -13.00
N LEU A 90 -0.63 -0.90 -11.77
CA LEU A 90 0.25 -0.74 -10.63
C LEU A 90 1.03 -2.06 -10.45
N PRO A 91 2.37 -2.04 -10.48
CA PRO A 91 3.14 -3.24 -10.23
C PRO A 91 3.08 -3.61 -8.74
N ASN A 92 3.13 -4.90 -8.42
CA ASN A 92 2.97 -5.40 -7.04
C ASN A 92 4.04 -4.87 -6.06
N ASN A 93 5.21 -4.49 -6.59
CA ASN A 93 6.30 -3.89 -5.83
C ASN A 93 6.15 -2.37 -5.64
N ALA A 94 5.15 -1.71 -6.22
CA ALA A 94 4.84 -0.30 -5.96
C ALA A 94 3.68 -0.16 -4.95
N ILE A 95 3.47 1.06 -4.47
CA ILE A 95 2.42 1.40 -3.49
C ILE A 95 1.57 2.53 -4.08
N LEU A 96 0.25 2.34 -4.19
CA LEU A 96 -0.66 3.41 -4.61
C LEU A 96 -1.04 4.29 -3.42
N ASP A 97 -0.75 5.58 -3.48
CA ASP A 97 -1.29 6.57 -2.54
C ASP A 97 -2.74 6.89 -2.89
N ILE A 98 -3.66 6.57 -1.96
CA ILE A 98 -5.08 6.94 -2.05
C ILE A 98 -5.21 8.42 -1.68
N GLY A 99 -4.63 9.28 -2.51
CA GLY A 99 -4.70 10.73 -2.41
C GLY A 99 -6.11 11.26 -2.66
N LYS A 100 -6.29 12.58 -2.54
CA LYS A 100 -7.61 13.24 -2.60
C LYS A 100 -8.45 12.85 -3.82
N GLY A 101 -7.83 12.71 -4.99
CA GLY A 101 -8.53 12.34 -6.22
C GLY A 101 -9.26 11.00 -6.11
N LEU A 102 -8.65 10.00 -5.49
CA LEU A 102 -9.22 8.66 -5.33
C LEU A 102 -10.13 8.50 -4.10
N GLN A 103 -10.33 9.56 -3.32
CA GLN A 103 -11.26 9.55 -2.18
C GLN A 103 -12.66 10.02 -2.57
N ASN A 104 -12.77 10.82 -3.63
CA ASN A 104 -14.03 11.42 -4.06
C ASN A 104 -15.02 10.37 -4.56
N GLN A 105 -16.27 10.45 -4.09
CA GLN A 105 -17.36 9.71 -4.71
C GLN A 105 -17.73 10.34 -6.07
N PRO A 106 -18.11 9.53 -7.07
CA PRO A 106 -18.65 10.06 -8.31
C PRO A 106 -19.94 10.85 -8.00
N HIS A 107 -19.90 12.17 -8.19
CA HIS A 107 -21.07 13.04 -8.12
C HIS A 107 -21.44 13.56 -9.50
N SER A 108 -22.72 13.90 -9.69
CA SER A 108 -23.25 14.46 -10.94
C SER A 108 -22.55 15.74 -11.41
N ALA A 109 -21.86 16.45 -10.50
CA ALA A 109 -21.08 17.65 -10.78
C ALA A 109 -19.56 17.40 -10.95
N MET A 110 -19.05 16.18 -10.72
CA MET A 110 -17.67 15.86 -11.09
C MET A 110 -17.57 15.88 -12.61
N LYS A 111 -16.58 16.59 -13.14
CA LYS A 111 -16.24 16.48 -14.57
C LYS A 111 -15.95 15.00 -14.83
N GLN A 112 -16.59 14.42 -15.85
CA GLN A 112 -16.46 13.00 -16.24
C GLN A 112 -15.01 12.50 -16.34
N ASP A 113 -14.06 13.43 -16.47
CA ASP A 113 -12.63 13.19 -16.67
C ASP A 113 -11.78 13.25 -15.39
N GLN A 114 -12.34 13.26 -14.17
CA GLN A 114 -11.55 13.28 -12.92
C GLN A 114 -11.45 11.92 -12.21
N PRO A 115 -10.33 11.63 -11.52
CA PRO A 115 -10.18 10.42 -10.71
C PRO A 115 -11.23 10.38 -9.59
N HIS A 116 -11.71 9.17 -9.27
CA HIS A 116 -12.69 8.92 -8.22
C HIS A 116 -12.52 7.52 -7.60
N CYS A 117 -13.13 7.29 -6.44
CA CYS A 117 -12.89 6.11 -5.61
C CYS A 117 -13.29 4.77 -6.25
N THR A 118 -14.23 4.74 -7.20
CA THR A 118 -14.62 3.48 -7.85
C THR A 118 -13.52 2.88 -8.72
N LEU A 119 -12.51 3.67 -9.12
CA LEU A 119 -11.35 3.16 -9.85
C LEU A 119 -10.54 2.15 -9.03
N LEU A 120 -10.57 2.23 -7.70
CA LEU A 120 -9.87 1.31 -6.79
C LEU A 120 -10.30 -0.15 -6.98
N GLY A 121 -11.53 -0.37 -7.48
CA GLY A 121 -12.00 -1.69 -7.90
C GLY A 121 -11.21 -2.29 -9.07
N GLY A 122 -10.35 -1.52 -9.74
CA GLY A 122 -9.44 -1.98 -10.78
C GLY A 122 -8.05 -2.44 -10.30
N LEU A 123 -7.74 -2.34 -9.00
CA LEU A 123 -6.45 -2.76 -8.46
C LEU A 123 -6.17 -4.24 -8.75
N PRO A 124 -4.96 -4.62 -9.21
CA PRO A 124 -4.52 -6.00 -9.28
C PRO A 124 -4.51 -6.69 -7.90
N ARG A 125 -4.60 -8.02 -7.89
CA ARG A 125 -4.38 -8.82 -6.67
C ARG A 125 -2.93 -8.60 -6.18
N GLU A 126 -2.71 -8.59 -4.88
CA GLU A 126 -1.41 -8.34 -4.24
C GLU A 126 -0.87 -6.92 -4.41
N SER A 127 -1.67 -5.99 -4.94
CA SER A 127 -1.30 -4.57 -4.94
C SER A 127 -1.22 -4.03 -3.52
N ARG A 128 -0.42 -2.97 -3.34
CA ARG A 128 -0.29 -2.27 -2.06
C ARG A 128 -0.83 -0.85 -2.16
N VAL A 129 -1.52 -0.39 -1.12
CA VAL A 129 -2.10 0.95 -1.03
C VAL A 129 -1.62 1.64 0.23
N LEU A 130 -1.27 2.92 0.11
CA LEU A 130 -0.91 3.77 1.22
C LEU A 130 -2.17 4.46 1.76
N LEU A 131 -2.44 4.30 3.07
CA LEU A 131 -3.45 5.09 3.77
C LEU A 131 -2.79 6.29 4.44
N ARG A 132 -3.12 7.49 3.97
CA ARG A 132 -2.60 8.77 4.50
C ARG A 132 -3.22 9.19 5.82
N LYS A 133 -2.48 10.00 6.59
CA LYS A 133 -2.93 10.64 7.85
C LYS A 133 -4.26 11.38 7.74
N ASP A 134 -4.39 12.15 6.66
CA ASP A 134 -5.44 13.14 6.48
C ASP A 134 -6.71 12.52 5.90
N LEU A 135 -6.65 11.22 5.57
CA LEU A 135 -7.82 10.42 5.26
C LEU A 135 -8.78 10.45 6.45
N SER A 136 -8.34 10.05 7.65
CA SER A 136 -9.19 10.01 8.85
C SER A 136 -9.76 11.36 9.26
N ASP A 137 -9.00 12.45 9.06
CA ASP A 137 -9.39 13.79 9.50
C ASP A 137 -10.43 14.41 8.53
N LYS A 138 -10.38 14.10 7.22
CA LYS A 138 -11.33 14.62 6.21
C LYS A 138 -12.55 13.73 5.95
N LEU A 139 -12.45 12.44 6.24
CA LEU A 139 -13.58 11.50 6.13
C LEU A 139 -14.76 11.92 7.02
N LYS A 140 -14.50 12.63 8.13
CA LYS A 140 -15.53 13.25 8.98
C LYS A 140 -16.42 14.25 8.24
N ASP A 141 -15.89 14.94 7.23
CA ASP A 141 -16.61 15.98 6.48
C ASP A 141 -17.33 15.43 5.25
N GLN A 142 -17.01 14.20 4.80
CA GLN A 142 -17.47 13.65 3.52
C GLN A 142 -18.37 12.41 3.64
N ASN A 143 -18.72 11.95 4.85
CA ASN A 143 -19.50 10.72 5.08
C ASN A 143 -18.91 9.47 4.40
N VAL A 144 -17.62 9.45 4.11
CA VAL A 144 -16.91 8.25 3.61
C VAL A 144 -16.09 7.70 4.78
N SER A 145 -15.99 6.39 4.93
CA SER A 145 -15.14 5.75 5.96
C SER A 145 -13.95 5.02 5.33
N ILE A 146 -12.91 4.74 6.11
CA ILE A 146 -11.78 3.89 5.67
C ILE A 146 -12.30 2.53 5.22
N SER A 147 -13.26 1.97 5.96
CA SER A 147 -13.96 0.73 5.61
C SER A 147 -14.66 0.83 4.24
N ALA A 148 -15.34 1.94 3.96
CA ALA A 148 -15.99 2.16 2.67
C ALA A 148 -15.00 2.24 1.49
N ILE A 149 -13.83 2.88 1.68
CA ILE A 149 -12.77 2.92 0.66
C ILE A 149 -12.17 1.53 0.45
N THR A 150 -11.86 0.83 1.54
CA THR A 150 -11.20 -0.48 1.49
C THR A 150 -12.14 -1.59 1.01
N SER A 151 -13.46 -1.43 1.18
CA SER A 151 -14.46 -2.33 0.60
C SER A 151 -14.43 -2.36 -0.93
N ARG A 152 -13.88 -1.32 -1.59
CA ARG A 152 -13.77 -1.25 -3.06
C ARG A 152 -12.84 -2.30 -3.64
N PHE A 153 -11.97 -2.88 -2.82
CA PHE A 153 -11.10 -3.98 -3.19
C PHE A 153 -11.34 -5.23 -2.32
N HIS A 154 -12.57 -5.41 -1.85
CA HIS A 154 -13.03 -6.67 -1.26
C HIS A 154 -12.76 -7.86 -2.21
N GLY A 155 -12.40 -9.01 -1.64
CA GLY A 155 -11.98 -10.20 -2.38
C GLY A 155 -10.61 -10.10 -3.05
N LYS A 156 -9.87 -9.01 -2.85
CA LYS A 156 -8.50 -8.84 -3.36
C LYS A 156 -7.55 -8.80 -2.18
N LEU A 157 -6.51 -9.64 -2.22
CA LEU A 157 -5.41 -9.60 -1.27
C LEU A 157 -4.63 -8.28 -1.45
N ILE A 158 -5.12 -7.18 -0.88
CA ILE A 158 -4.50 -5.86 -0.98
C ILE A 158 -3.77 -5.55 0.32
N GLY A 159 -2.47 -5.25 0.18
CA GLY A 159 -1.64 -4.80 1.29
C GLY A 159 -1.90 -3.33 1.59
N VAL A 160 -2.20 -3.02 2.84
CA VAL A 160 -2.40 -1.66 3.34
C VAL A 160 -1.13 -1.23 4.05
N VAL A 161 -0.43 -0.26 3.46
CA VAL A 161 0.74 0.39 4.04
C VAL A 161 0.28 1.62 4.81
N ILE A 162 0.75 1.74 6.05
CA ILE A 162 0.50 2.91 6.90
C ILE A 162 1.66 3.88 6.72
N ASP A 163 1.38 5.10 6.28
CA ASP A 163 2.40 6.11 5.96
C ASP A 163 3.31 6.41 7.17
N PRO A 164 4.65 6.27 7.06
CA PRO A 164 5.58 6.59 8.13
C PRO A 164 5.77 8.10 8.35
N ASP A 165 5.40 9.01 7.43
CA ASP A 165 5.31 10.45 7.76
C ASP A 165 4.09 10.74 8.66
N ASN A 166 3.23 9.74 8.92
CA ASN A 166 2.37 9.70 10.10
C ASN A 166 3.15 9.63 11.43
N VAL A 167 4.49 9.52 11.42
CA VAL A 167 5.37 9.41 12.60
C VAL A 167 5.75 10.79 13.18
N LYS A 168 4.94 11.84 12.93
CA LYS A 168 4.55 12.73 14.05
C LYS A 168 3.39 12.08 14.77
N PRO A 169 3.65 11.51 15.96
CA PRO A 169 3.21 10.19 16.35
C PRO A 169 1.73 10.00 16.04
N MET A 170 1.43 9.08 15.13
CA MET A 170 0.11 8.50 15.06
C MET A 170 -0.17 7.94 16.46
N ASN A 171 -1.03 8.64 17.20
CA ASN A 171 -1.43 8.23 18.53
C ASN A 171 -2.06 6.82 18.38
N PRO A 172 -1.70 5.83 19.21
CA PRO A 172 -2.40 4.56 19.31
C PRO A 172 -3.94 4.68 19.20
N ASP A 173 -4.54 5.76 19.71
CA ASP A 173 -5.97 6.04 19.59
C ASP A 173 -6.46 6.21 18.13
N LYS A 174 -5.62 6.79 17.26
CA LYS A 174 -5.90 6.88 15.80
C LYS A 174 -5.72 5.53 15.11
N ILE A 175 -4.88 4.65 15.63
CA ILE A 175 -4.73 3.30 15.10
C ILE A 175 -5.96 2.47 15.47
N ALA A 176 -6.47 2.59 16.69
CA ALA A 176 -7.66 1.90 17.15
C ALA A 176 -8.92 2.25 16.32
N SER A 177 -8.97 3.43 15.68
CA SER A 177 -10.09 3.84 14.82
C SER A 177 -9.96 3.38 13.36
N ILE A 178 -8.84 2.75 12.98
CA ILE A 178 -8.70 2.13 11.67
C ILE A 178 -9.62 0.91 11.62
N ASN A 179 -10.60 0.95 10.72
CA ASN A 179 -11.47 -0.17 10.42
C ASN A 179 -11.37 -0.46 8.91
N LEU A 180 -10.72 -1.56 8.56
CA LEU A 180 -10.51 -2.01 7.18
C LEU A 180 -11.59 -3.01 6.79
N SER A 181 -11.82 -3.17 5.49
CA SER A 181 -12.55 -4.32 4.97
C SER A 181 -11.87 -5.63 5.43
N SER A 182 -12.68 -6.66 5.69
CA SER A 182 -12.25 -7.94 6.29
C SER A 182 -11.14 -8.66 5.52
N ASP A 183 -10.98 -8.35 4.23
CA ASP A 183 -10.07 -9.05 3.32
C ASP A 183 -8.77 -8.27 3.09
N CYS A 184 -8.62 -7.11 3.74
CA CYS A 184 -7.41 -6.32 3.66
C CYS A 184 -6.34 -6.89 4.59
N PHE A 185 -5.09 -6.82 4.15
CA PHE A 185 -3.93 -7.19 4.94
C PHE A 185 -3.16 -5.93 5.30
N VAL A 186 -2.82 -5.73 6.56
CA VAL A 186 -1.92 -4.64 6.95
C VAL A 186 -0.50 -5.13 6.78
N TYR A 187 0.27 -4.35 6.01
CA TYR A 187 1.66 -4.64 5.76
C TYR A 187 2.55 -4.09 6.87
N LEU A 188 3.31 -4.97 7.51
CA LEU A 188 4.23 -4.63 8.58
C LEU A 188 5.68 -4.85 8.11
N ASN A 189 6.54 -3.87 8.38
CA ASN A 189 7.97 -3.95 8.15
C ASN A 189 8.73 -3.23 9.26
N ASP A 190 10.04 -3.44 9.33
CA ASP A 190 10.91 -2.86 10.36
C ASP A 190 11.11 -1.33 10.23
N ALA A 191 10.64 -0.70 9.14
CA ALA A 191 10.66 0.76 9.03
C ALA A 191 9.60 1.42 9.93
N LEU A 192 8.59 0.66 10.39
CA LEU A 192 7.60 1.11 11.35
C LEU A 192 8.16 1.07 12.78
N PRO A 193 7.94 2.10 13.61
CA PRO A 193 8.30 2.02 15.03
C PRO A 193 7.53 0.92 15.76
N ASP A 194 8.18 0.20 16.68
CA ASP A 194 7.59 -0.91 17.45
C ASP A 194 6.24 -0.58 18.09
N LYS A 195 6.11 0.64 18.65
CA LYS A 195 4.85 1.10 19.27
C LYS A 195 3.68 1.09 18.27
N ILE A 196 3.94 1.33 17.00
CA ILE A 196 2.96 1.34 15.91
C ILE A 196 2.63 -0.09 15.51
N ILE A 197 3.64 -0.95 15.36
CA ILE A 197 3.46 -2.39 15.10
C ILE A 197 2.57 -3.03 16.18
N ILE A 198 2.85 -2.78 17.46
CA ILE A 198 2.07 -3.29 18.59
C ILE A 198 0.64 -2.72 18.58
N ALA A 199 0.48 -1.42 18.33
CA ALA A 199 -0.85 -0.80 18.29
C ALA A 199 -1.69 -1.33 17.13
N LEU A 200 -1.08 -1.58 15.96
CA LEU A 200 -1.75 -2.21 14.81
C LEU A 200 -2.16 -3.64 15.15
N GLY A 201 -1.28 -4.44 15.73
CA GLY A 201 -1.57 -5.82 16.11
C GLY A 201 -2.70 -5.96 17.16
N LYS A 202 -2.83 -4.97 18.06
CA LYS A 202 -3.91 -4.93 19.07
C LYS A 202 -5.24 -4.38 18.55
N ASN A 203 -5.29 -3.88 17.32
CA ASN A 203 -6.53 -3.37 16.75
C ASN A 203 -7.48 -4.53 16.36
N GLN A 204 -8.60 -4.65 17.07
CA GLN A 204 -9.61 -5.69 16.87
C GLN A 204 -10.34 -5.62 15.53
N SER A 205 -10.29 -4.49 14.83
CA SER A 205 -10.88 -4.31 13.49
C SER A 205 -9.93 -4.72 12.35
N ILE A 206 -8.66 -5.05 12.64
CA ILE A 206 -7.70 -5.52 11.64
C ILE A 206 -7.55 -7.03 11.81
N ARG A 207 -7.94 -7.77 10.77
CA ARG A 207 -7.96 -9.24 10.82
C ARG A 207 -6.78 -9.90 10.13
N ASN A 208 -6.08 -9.24 9.22
CA ASN A 208 -5.01 -9.90 8.48
C ASN A 208 -3.75 -9.03 8.44
N PHE A 209 -2.59 -9.67 8.61
CA PHE A 209 -1.28 -9.02 8.63
C PHE A 209 -0.33 -9.71 7.67
N ASP A 210 0.28 -8.94 6.79
CA ASP A 210 1.45 -9.35 6.02
C ASP A 210 2.69 -8.94 6.81
N VAL A 211 3.47 -9.94 7.23
CA VAL A 211 4.68 -9.79 8.06
C VAL A 211 5.95 -10.22 7.31
N THR A 212 5.87 -10.40 6.00
CA THR A 212 6.96 -10.90 5.15
C THR A 212 8.25 -10.08 5.24
N GLN A 213 8.17 -8.81 5.65
CA GLN A 213 9.31 -7.92 5.82
C GLN A 213 9.61 -7.53 7.28
N LEU A 214 9.08 -8.27 8.26
CA LEU A 214 9.51 -8.11 9.64
C LEU A 214 10.78 -8.92 9.93
N SER A 215 11.70 -8.31 10.66
CA SER A 215 12.85 -9.03 11.23
C SER A 215 12.39 -10.08 12.23
N VAL A 216 13.24 -11.09 12.45
CA VAL A 216 13.07 -12.11 13.49
C VAL A 216 12.74 -11.50 14.87
N SER A 217 13.37 -10.37 15.22
CA SER A 217 13.11 -9.67 16.48
C SER A 217 11.68 -9.15 16.56
N ASN A 218 11.22 -8.48 15.51
CA ASN A 218 9.86 -7.95 15.47
C ASN A 218 8.79 -9.05 15.33
N CYS A 219 9.08 -10.14 14.62
CA CYS A 219 8.23 -11.32 14.60
C CYS A 219 8.02 -11.93 15.99
N LYS A 220 9.08 -11.99 16.82
CA LYS A 220 8.99 -12.47 18.22
C LYS A 220 8.18 -11.53 19.12
N ASN A 221 8.28 -10.23 18.89
CA ASN A 221 7.65 -9.20 19.72
C ASN A 221 6.24 -8.81 19.25
N LEU A 222 5.78 -9.35 18.12
CA LEU A 222 4.46 -9.07 17.57
C LEU A 222 3.36 -9.49 18.56
N GLN A 223 2.43 -8.59 18.85
CA GLN A 223 1.28 -8.84 19.73
C GLN A 223 0.01 -8.66 18.91
N LEU A 224 -0.73 -9.74 18.67
CA LEU A 224 -1.95 -9.74 17.87
C LEU A 224 -3.19 -9.99 18.73
N SER A 225 -4.33 -9.45 18.29
CA SER A 225 -5.62 -9.85 18.81
C SER A 225 -5.98 -11.27 18.36
N LEU A 226 -6.89 -11.93 19.09
CA LEU A 226 -7.16 -13.37 18.94
C LEU A 226 -7.65 -13.79 17.55
N ASP A 227 -8.35 -12.90 16.84
CA ASP A 227 -8.99 -13.20 15.55
C ASP A 227 -8.14 -12.78 14.34
N CYS A 228 -6.87 -12.46 14.57
CA CYS A 228 -5.94 -12.03 13.53
C CYS A 228 -5.27 -13.22 12.85
N PHE A 229 -5.09 -13.12 11.54
CA PHE A 229 -4.34 -14.01 10.67
C PHE A 229 -3.01 -13.38 10.29
N VAL A 230 -1.96 -14.17 10.36
CA VAL A 230 -0.63 -13.81 9.86
C VAL A 230 -0.38 -14.55 8.58
N TYR A 231 -0.04 -13.80 7.54
CA TYR A 231 0.18 -14.32 6.21
C TYR A 231 1.63 -14.72 5.99
N LEU A 232 1.85 -15.96 5.56
CA LEU A 232 3.16 -16.55 5.35
C LEU A 232 3.39 -16.87 3.86
N LYS A 233 4.63 -16.73 3.42
CA LYS A 233 5.06 -17.03 2.04
C LYS A 233 6.36 -17.82 2.04
N ASP A 234 6.53 -18.70 1.06
CA ASP A 234 7.75 -19.49 0.89
C ASP A 234 9.05 -18.69 0.74
N ALA A 235 8.96 -17.44 0.30
CA ALA A 235 10.13 -16.57 0.17
C ALA A 235 10.69 -16.10 1.54
N MET A 236 9.95 -16.31 2.63
CA MET A 236 10.43 -16.01 3.99
C MET A 236 11.57 -16.97 4.38
N SER A 237 12.50 -16.50 5.21
CA SER A 237 13.55 -17.36 5.73
C SER A 237 13.00 -18.32 6.80
N ASP A 238 13.66 -19.47 6.96
CA ASP A 238 13.31 -20.48 7.97
C ASP A 238 13.30 -19.87 9.39
N GLU A 239 14.20 -18.92 9.69
CA GLU A 239 14.25 -18.24 10.98
C GLU A 239 13.04 -17.34 11.22
N VAL A 240 12.52 -16.69 10.16
CA VAL A 240 11.31 -15.86 10.25
C VAL A 240 10.08 -16.73 10.47
N ILE A 241 9.94 -17.82 9.69
CA ILE A 241 8.84 -18.78 9.86
C ILE A 241 8.88 -19.36 11.27
N THR A 242 10.06 -19.73 11.77
CA THR A 242 10.23 -20.25 13.13
C THR A 242 9.86 -19.21 14.19
N ALA A 243 10.32 -17.97 14.03
CA ALA A 243 10.01 -16.89 14.96
C ALA A 243 8.50 -16.60 15.06
N LEU A 244 7.80 -16.60 13.91
CA LEU A 244 6.35 -16.46 13.85
C LEU A 244 5.66 -17.67 14.47
N GLY A 245 6.09 -18.88 14.12
CA GLY A 245 5.59 -20.13 14.67
C GLY A 245 5.72 -20.18 16.19
N MET A 246 6.84 -19.75 16.78
CA MET A 246 7.04 -19.75 18.23
C MET A 246 6.31 -18.63 18.99
N ASN A 247 5.79 -17.61 18.29
CA ASN A 247 5.12 -16.49 18.93
C ASN A 247 3.73 -16.90 19.45
N GLN A 248 3.57 -16.89 20.78
CA GLN A 248 2.35 -17.29 21.48
C GLN A 248 1.16 -16.35 21.26
N SER A 249 1.40 -15.12 20.81
CA SER A 249 0.36 -14.15 20.47
C SER A 249 -0.30 -14.44 19.13
N ILE A 250 0.35 -15.22 18.26
CA ILE A 250 -0.19 -15.58 16.95
C ILE A 250 -0.93 -16.91 17.10
N ARG A 251 -2.23 -16.88 16.79
CA ARG A 251 -3.10 -18.06 16.82
C ARG A 251 -3.49 -18.54 15.45
N ASN A 252 -3.61 -17.64 14.48
CA ASN A 252 -4.09 -17.99 13.15
C ASN A 252 -3.05 -17.68 12.09
N PHE A 253 -2.78 -18.67 11.25
CA PHE A 253 -1.81 -18.59 10.17
C PHE A 253 -2.53 -18.82 8.84
N ASP A 254 -2.34 -17.89 7.90
CA ASP A 254 -2.72 -18.08 6.50
C ASP A 254 -1.49 -18.63 5.77
N VAL A 255 -1.59 -19.90 5.38
CA VAL A 255 -0.50 -20.70 4.80
C VAL A 255 -0.71 -20.99 3.31
N THR A 256 -1.62 -20.27 2.66
CA THR A 256 -1.98 -20.49 1.25
C THR A 256 -0.81 -20.34 0.26
N GLN A 257 0.23 -19.59 0.64
CA GLN A 257 1.46 -19.43 -0.15
C GLN A 257 2.68 -20.13 0.46
N LEU A 258 2.47 -21.09 1.36
CA LEU A 258 3.52 -21.99 1.83
C LEU A 258 3.50 -23.31 1.05
N SER A 259 4.70 -23.78 0.71
CA SER A 259 4.98 -25.12 0.24
C SER A 259 4.66 -26.14 1.32
N VAL A 260 4.37 -27.37 0.90
CA VAL A 260 4.08 -28.49 1.82
C VAL A 260 5.18 -28.63 2.87
N SER A 261 6.45 -28.55 2.49
CA SER A 261 7.57 -28.65 3.42
C SER A 261 7.59 -27.53 4.47
N ASN A 262 7.25 -26.29 4.08
CA ASN A 262 7.20 -25.18 5.04
C ASN A 262 5.94 -25.24 5.91
N CYS A 263 4.83 -25.77 5.40
CA CYS A 263 3.64 -26.08 6.20
C CYS A 263 3.93 -27.15 7.26
N GLU A 264 4.60 -28.24 6.89
CA GLU A 264 4.99 -29.32 7.82
C GLU A 264 5.90 -28.79 8.94
N LYS A 265 6.93 -28.01 8.59
CA LYS A 265 7.80 -27.34 9.57
C LYS A 265 7.00 -26.45 10.52
N LEU A 266 6.11 -25.61 9.98
CA LEU A 266 5.29 -24.73 10.80
C LEU A 266 4.39 -25.55 11.75
N GLN A 267 3.78 -26.63 11.24
CA GLN A 267 2.93 -27.54 11.99
C GLN A 267 3.69 -28.18 13.16
N GLU A 268 4.92 -28.65 12.96
CA GLU A 268 5.78 -29.20 14.04
C GLU A 268 6.03 -28.17 15.15
N ILE A 269 6.22 -26.89 14.78
CA ILE A 269 6.51 -25.82 15.75
C ILE A 269 5.27 -25.46 16.58
N ILE A 270 4.08 -25.50 15.96
CA ILE A 270 2.83 -25.07 16.59
C ILE A 270 2.01 -26.24 17.17
N GLU A 271 2.50 -27.48 17.02
CA GLU A 271 1.84 -28.68 17.52
C GLU A 271 1.50 -28.55 19.02
N GLY A 272 0.28 -28.96 19.38
CA GLY A 272 -0.20 -28.90 20.76
C GLY A 272 -0.66 -27.51 21.24
N ARG A 273 -0.66 -26.48 20.39
CA ARG A 273 -1.22 -25.16 20.71
C ARG A 273 -2.65 -25.01 20.21
N ASP A 274 -3.43 -24.13 20.83
CA ASP A 274 -4.72 -23.66 20.31
C ASP A 274 -4.48 -22.70 19.14
N HIS A 275 -4.48 -23.24 17.91
CA HIS A 275 -4.18 -22.50 16.68
C HIS A 275 -5.12 -22.93 15.54
N ILE A 276 -5.40 -21.99 14.63
CA ILE A 276 -6.16 -22.24 13.39
C ILE A 276 -5.22 -22.03 12.20
N VAL A 277 -5.03 -23.09 11.41
CA VAL A 277 -4.40 -22.98 10.10
C VAL A 277 -5.51 -22.89 9.06
N GLU A 278 -5.59 -21.78 8.32
CA GLU A 278 -6.61 -21.59 7.29
C GLU A 278 -5.99 -21.67 5.90
N LEU A 279 -6.59 -22.51 5.05
CA LEU A 279 -6.34 -22.60 3.62
C LEU A 279 -7.44 -21.78 2.91
N ARG A 280 -7.15 -20.54 2.53
CA ARG A 280 -8.07 -19.63 1.82
C ARG A 280 -8.03 -19.75 0.29
#